data_AF-A0A502G3S0-F1
#
_entry.id   AF-A0A502G3S0-F1
#
_cell.length_a   1.000
_cell.length_b   1.000
_cell.length_c   1.000
_cell.angle_alpha   90.00
_cell.angle_beta   90.00
_cell.angle_gamma   90.00
#
_symmetry.space_group_name_H-M   'P 1'
#
loop_
_entity.id
_entity.type
_entity.pdbx_description
1 polymer ?
#
loop_
_entity_poly.entity_id
_entity_poly.type
_entity_poly.pdbx_seq_one_letter_code
_entity_poly.pdbx_strand_id
1 'polypeptide(L)'
;MTDTLQRLLVKLKRRSRFDSADEAALLGLPFTVKMLEPGHYLVRQGERADFTCVLLEGFAYRQKIVGDGGRQIIALQVPGDAVDLQNSLLKIADHSVQALTAITMARIPRVDLLDIAARYPAIAHAFWLDTLVDGSIAWEWIANIGRRDALMRLAHLLCECAVRLEVVNDESGDCDTLPMTQEQIGDALGLTPVHVNRMLKLLERDELIARRARTIVILDAAQLRSVADFQSAYLHLNLLND
;
A
#
# COMPACT_ATOMS: atom_id res chain seq x y z
N MET A 1 7.72 -13.64 19.16
CA MET A 1 7.89 -13.56 17.70
C MET A 1 6.57 -13.95 17.07
N THR A 2 5.64 -13.01 17.05
CA THR A 2 4.30 -13.21 16.49
C THR A 2 4.46 -13.44 14.98
N ASP A 3 3.75 -14.44 14.48
CA ASP A 3 3.93 -15.10 13.20
C ASP A 3 4.03 -14.09 12.02
N THR A 4 5.23 -13.97 11.43
CA THR A 4 5.63 -12.85 10.54
C THR A 4 4.72 -12.70 9.32
N LEU A 5 4.24 -13.83 8.77
CA LEU A 5 3.37 -13.85 7.60
C LEU A 5 1.87 -13.80 7.97
N GLN A 6 1.53 -13.71 9.27
CA GLN A 6 0.14 -13.63 9.73
C GLN A 6 -0.59 -12.41 9.15
N ARG A 7 0.08 -11.26 9.03
CA ARG A 7 -0.53 -10.05 8.43
C ARG A 7 -0.90 -10.28 6.96
N LEU A 8 -0.03 -10.95 6.21
CA LEU A 8 -0.34 -11.37 4.85
C LEU A 8 -1.53 -12.33 4.83
N LEU A 9 -1.53 -13.35 5.71
CA LEU A 9 -2.62 -14.31 5.78
C LEU A 9 -3.96 -13.64 6.09
N VAL A 10 -4.01 -12.76 7.08
CA VAL A 10 -5.22 -11.99 7.45
C VAL A 10 -5.73 -11.19 6.27
N LYS A 11 -4.83 -10.50 5.54
CA LYS A 11 -5.18 -9.73 4.34
C LYS A 11 -5.77 -10.65 3.25
N LEU A 12 -5.12 -11.76 2.95
CA LEU A 12 -5.57 -12.69 1.90
C LEU A 12 -6.90 -13.38 2.26
N LYS A 13 -7.10 -13.76 3.53
CA LYS A 13 -8.35 -14.38 4.03
C LYS A 13 -9.58 -13.48 3.93
N ARG A 14 -9.42 -12.16 3.79
CA ARG A 14 -10.55 -11.25 3.52
C ARG A 14 -11.11 -11.38 2.10
N ARG A 15 -10.32 -11.96 1.19
CA ARG A 15 -10.62 -12.03 -0.26
C ARG A 15 -10.73 -13.44 -0.80
N SER A 16 -10.14 -14.41 -0.10
CA SER A 16 -10.10 -15.81 -0.50
C SER A 16 -10.39 -16.72 0.70
N ARG A 17 -11.06 -17.84 0.44
CA ARG A 17 -11.21 -18.91 1.42
C ARG A 17 -9.90 -19.69 1.52
N PHE A 18 -9.47 -19.93 2.75
CA PHE A 18 -8.31 -20.77 3.09
C PHE A 18 -8.81 -21.86 4.02
N ASP A 19 -8.35 -23.10 3.82
CA ASP A 19 -8.45 -24.15 4.83
C ASP A 19 -7.20 -24.18 5.73
N SER A 20 -7.19 -25.06 6.73
CA SER A 20 -6.05 -25.16 7.66
C SER A 20 -4.74 -25.58 7.00
N ALA A 21 -4.79 -26.30 5.87
CA ALA A 21 -3.59 -26.70 5.13
C ALA A 21 -3.03 -25.51 4.33
N ASP A 22 -3.90 -24.71 3.71
CA ASP A 22 -3.50 -23.46 3.04
C ASP A 22 -2.84 -22.49 4.02
N GLU A 23 -3.45 -22.30 5.20
CA GLU A 23 -2.92 -21.43 6.25
C GLU A 23 -1.53 -21.89 6.71
N ALA A 24 -1.40 -23.17 7.05
CA ALA A 24 -0.12 -23.74 7.48
C ALA A 24 0.94 -23.66 6.37
N ALA A 25 0.56 -23.87 5.11
CA ALA A 25 1.47 -23.77 3.99
C ALA A 25 1.98 -22.34 3.79
N LEU A 26 1.09 -21.34 3.83
CA LEU A 26 1.47 -19.94 3.66
C LEU A 26 2.38 -19.45 4.79
N LEU A 27 2.02 -19.77 6.04
CA LEU A 27 2.82 -19.40 7.22
C LEU A 27 4.16 -20.16 7.27
N GLY A 28 4.23 -21.33 6.65
CA GLY A 28 5.43 -22.15 6.52
C GLY A 28 6.39 -21.72 5.40
N LEU A 29 6.10 -20.67 4.63
CA LEU A 29 6.99 -20.19 3.57
C LEU A 29 8.36 -19.76 4.15
N PRO A 30 9.48 -20.16 3.54
CA PRO A 30 10.78 -19.70 3.98
C PRO A 30 10.93 -18.21 3.67
N PHE A 31 11.43 -17.44 4.64
CA PHE A 31 11.72 -16.02 4.44
C PHE A 31 12.97 -15.58 5.20
N THR A 32 13.52 -14.44 4.79
CA THR A 32 14.54 -13.72 5.56
C THR A 32 14.01 -12.35 5.95
N VAL A 33 14.24 -11.94 7.20
CA VAL A 33 13.87 -10.60 7.65
C VAL A 33 14.94 -9.61 7.21
N LYS A 34 14.52 -8.48 6.65
CA LYS A 34 15.38 -7.34 6.34
C LYS A 34 14.81 -6.06 6.91
N MET A 35 15.69 -5.23 7.45
CA MET A 35 15.39 -3.87 7.88
C MET A 35 16.03 -2.89 6.91
N LEU A 36 15.30 -1.84 6.53
CA LEU A 36 15.82 -0.76 5.69
C LEU A 36 15.49 0.60 6.31
N GLU A 37 16.43 1.52 6.18
CA GLU A 37 16.24 2.92 6.58
C GLU A 37 15.40 3.69 5.54
N PRO A 38 14.74 4.80 5.93
CA PRO A 38 14.03 5.67 5.00
C PRO A 38 14.88 6.03 3.77
N GLY A 39 14.27 6.01 2.59
CA GLY A 39 14.94 6.31 1.32
C GLY A 39 15.75 5.16 0.72
N HIS A 40 15.86 4.00 1.37
CA HIS A 40 16.49 2.84 0.72
C HIS A 40 15.53 2.15 -0.26
N TYR A 41 16.09 1.59 -1.33
CA TYR A 41 15.32 0.86 -2.34
C TYR A 41 15.10 -0.58 -1.90
N LEU A 42 13.85 -1.03 -1.99
CA LEU A 42 13.47 -2.43 -1.87
C LEU A 42 13.67 -3.14 -3.21
N VAL A 43 13.26 -2.45 -4.28
CA VAL A 43 13.32 -2.88 -5.67
C VAL A 43 13.66 -1.66 -6.52
N ARG A 44 14.60 -1.80 -7.46
CA ARG A 44 14.83 -0.77 -8.48
C ARG A 44 14.25 -1.19 -9.82
N GLN A 45 13.78 -0.21 -10.57
CA GLN A 45 13.35 -0.42 -11.94
C GLN A 45 14.47 -1.06 -12.77
N GLY A 46 14.14 -2.09 -13.53
CA GLY A 46 15.08 -2.88 -14.33
C GLY A 46 15.75 -4.03 -13.57
N GLU A 47 15.60 -4.13 -12.25
CA GLU A 47 16.11 -5.26 -11.49
C GLU A 47 15.29 -6.52 -11.74
N ARG A 48 15.97 -7.67 -11.65
CA ARG A 48 15.30 -8.98 -11.64
C ARG A 48 14.64 -9.22 -10.28
N ALA A 49 13.40 -9.69 -10.31
CA ALA A 49 12.68 -10.07 -9.11
C ALA A 49 13.04 -11.51 -8.72
N ASP A 50 14.01 -11.66 -7.82
CA ASP A 50 14.38 -12.95 -7.25
C ASP A 50 13.58 -13.29 -5.97
N PHE A 51 12.80 -12.34 -5.47
CA PHE A 51 12.02 -12.43 -4.24
C PHE A 51 10.82 -11.49 -4.30
N THR A 52 9.83 -11.75 -3.44
CA THR A 52 8.74 -10.82 -3.10
C THR A 52 8.90 -10.45 -1.63
N CYS A 53 8.51 -9.23 -1.26
CA CYS A 53 8.60 -8.76 0.11
C CYS A 53 7.20 -8.65 0.71
N VAL A 54 7.01 -9.13 1.93
CA VAL A 54 5.85 -8.74 2.75
C VAL A 54 6.31 -7.63 3.67
N LEU A 55 5.66 -6.47 3.58
CA LEU A 55 5.95 -5.35 4.47
C LEU A 55 5.40 -5.67 5.88
N LEU A 56 6.27 -5.71 6.88
CA LEU A 56 5.89 -6.07 8.25
C LEU A 56 5.65 -4.84 9.10
N GLU A 57 6.48 -3.82 8.94
CA GLU A 57 6.41 -2.55 9.68
C GLU A 57 6.83 -1.39 8.77
N GLY A 58 6.30 -0.21 9.09
CA GLY A 58 6.56 1.03 8.36
C GLY A 58 5.82 1.12 7.03
N PHE A 59 6.24 2.07 6.20
CA PHE A 59 5.61 2.39 4.92
C PHE A 59 6.65 2.37 3.81
N ALA A 60 6.21 1.98 2.62
CA ALA A 60 6.98 2.13 1.39
C ALA A 60 6.09 2.74 0.30
N TYR A 61 6.69 3.21 -0.78
CA TYR A 61 5.93 3.66 -1.94
C TYR A 61 6.54 3.13 -3.24
N ARG A 62 5.66 2.92 -4.23
CA ARG A 62 6.01 2.62 -5.61
C ARG A 62 6.14 3.91 -6.39
N GLN A 63 7.20 4.04 -7.18
CA GLN A 63 7.47 5.22 -7.98
C GLN A 63 7.94 4.88 -9.39
N LYS A 64 7.70 5.82 -10.32
CA LYS A 64 8.38 5.89 -11.62
C LYS A 64 9.07 7.23 -11.75
N ILE A 65 10.20 7.23 -12.45
CA ILE A 65 10.92 8.44 -12.84
C ILE A 65 10.71 8.61 -14.34
N VAL A 66 10.19 9.76 -14.76
CA VAL A 66 10.00 10.10 -16.18
C VAL A 66 11.27 10.75 -16.75
N GLY A 67 11.33 10.91 -18.08
CA GLY A 67 12.56 11.26 -18.80
C GLY A 67 13.21 12.60 -18.43
N ASP A 68 12.46 13.53 -17.83
CA ASP A 68 12.95 14.81 -17.31
C ASP A 68 13.41 14.74 -15.84
N GLY A 69 13.38 13.55 -15.23
CA GLY A 69 13.71 13.33 -13.83
C GLY A 69 12.52 13.51 -12.88
N GLY A 70 11.33 13.87 -13.39
CA GLY A 70 10.11 13.96 -12.59
C GLY A 70 9.76 12.64 -11.92
N ARG A 71 9.45 12.68 -10.62
CA ARG A 71 8.99 11.53 -9.85
C ARG A 71 7.46 11.51 -9.81
N GLN A 72 6.87 10.36 -10.11
CA GLN A 72 5.48 10.08 -9.80
C GLN A 72 5.42 8.92 -8.82
N ILE A 73 4.86 9.17 -7.64
CA ILE A 73 4.46 8.10 -6.72
C ILE A 73 3.13 7.54 -7.22
N ILE A 74 3.08 6.22 -7.40
CA ILE A 74 1.96 5.52 -8.03
C ILE A 74 1.27 4.51 -7.12
N ALA A 75 1.83 4.23 -5.95
CA ALA A 75 1.16 3.48 -4.89
C ALA A 75 1.84 3.73 -3.54
N LEU A 76 1.06 3.70 -2.47
CA LEU A 76 1.54 3.55 -1.09
C LEU A 76 1.44 2.08 -0.68
N GLN A 77 2.41 1.60 0.09
CA GLN A 77 2.49 0.25 0.65
C GLN A 77 2.41 0.34 2.17
N VAL A 78 1.51 -0.43 2.76
CA VAL A 78 1.27 -0.50 4.21
C VAL A 78 1.61 -1.90 4.73
N PRO A 79 1.79 -2.09 6.05
CA PRO A 79 2.08 -3.42 6.58
C PRO A 79 1.03 -4.46 6.16
N GLY A 80 1.46 -5.68 5.85
CA GLY A 80 0.64 -6.74 5.26
C GLY A 80 0.62 -6.77 3.73
N ASP A 81 1.07 -5.71 3.05
CA ASP A 81 1.17 -5.70 1.59
C ASP A 81 2.30 -6.61 1.08
N ALA A 82 1.99 -7.41 0.06
CA ALA A 82 2.96 -8.18 -0.71
C ALA A 82 3.55 -7.28 -1.81
N VAL A 83 4.65 -6.62 -1.48
CA VAL A 83 5.39 -5.73 -2.38
C VAL A 83 6.00 -6.54 -3.52
N ASP A 84 5.59 -6.18 -4.73
CA ASP A 84 6.09 -6.70 -6.00
C ASP A 84 5.80 -8.19 -6.25
N LEU A 85 4.66 -8.65 -5.76
CA LEU A 85 4.13 -9.96 -6.09
C LEU A 85 4.00 -10.16 -7.60
N GLN A 86 3.55 -9.15 -8.36
CA GLN A 86 3.44 -9.23 -9.82
C GLN A 86 4.79 -9.51 -10.52
N ASN A 87 5.90 -9.03 -9.94
CA ASN A 87 7.22 -9.23 -10.53
C ASN A 87 7.71 -10.67 -10.36
N SER A 88 7.13 -11.47 -9.46
CA SER A 88 7.36 -12.92 -9.42
C SER A 88 6.97 -13.61 -10.76
N LEU A 89 6.02 -13.03 -11.50
CA LEU A 89 5.60 -13.52 -12.82
C LEU A 89 6.28 -12.73 -13.96
N LEU A 90 6.35 -11.40 -13.85
CA LEU A 90 6.89 -10.51 -14.89
C LEU A 90 8.44 -10.50 -14.96
N LYS A 91 9.11 -11.02 -13.94
CA LYS A 91 10.57 -11.22 -13.80
C LYS A 91 11.42 -9.95 -13.70
N ILE A 92 11.03 -8.85 -14.36
CA ILE A 92 11.76 -7.59 -14.36
C ILE A 92 10.84 -6.50 -13.82
N ALA A 93 11.32 -5.73 -12.85
CA ALA A 93 10.56 -4.63 -12.28
C ALA A 93 10.47 -3.46 -13.27
N ASP A 94 9.26 -2.97 -13.53
CA ASP A 94 9.02 -1.81 -14.40
C ASP A 94 8.90 -0.48 -13.63
N HIS A 95 9.12 -0.53 -12.31
CA HIS A 95 9.07 0.58 -11.37
C HIS A 95 10.06 0.34 -10.23
N SER A 96 10.24 1.35 -9.37
CA SER A 96 11.01 1.20 -8.14
C SER A 96 10.10 1.22 -6.91
N VAL A 97 10.52 0.54 -5.86
CA VAL A 97 9.90 0.63 -4.53
C VAL A 97 10.92 1.12 -3.52
N GLN A 98 10.56 2.14 -2.75
CA GLN A 98 11.45 2.81 -1.80
C GLN A 98 10.79 2.91 -0.42
N ALA A 99 11.60 2.75 0.63
CA ALA A 99 11.15 2.90 2.00
C ALA A 99 10.78 4.36 2.29
N LEU A 100 9.54 4.60 2.74
CA LEU A 100 9.06 5.91 3.15
C LEU A 100 9.51 6.22 4.58
N THR A 101 9.38 5.23 5.47
CA THR A 101 9.86 5.25 6.85
C THR A 101 10.96 4.20 7.02
N ALA A 102 11.48 4.02 8.24
CA ALA A 102 12.16 2.78 8.56
C ALA A 102 11.17 1.64 8.38
N ILE A 103 11.60 0.54 7.75
CA ILE A 103 10.75 -0.60 7.44
C ILE A 103 11.40 -1.91 7.86
N THR A 104 10.54 -2.86 8.23
CA THR A 104 10.89 -4.27 8.42
C THR A 104 10.10 -5.07 7.39
N MET A 105 10.75 -5.99 6.67
CA MET A 105 10.10 -6.82 5.65
C MET A 105 10.53 -8.29 5.74
N ALA A 106 9.64 -9.19 5.33
CA ALA A 106 9.96 -10.59 5.07
C ALA A 106 10.21 -10.79 3.57
N ARG A 107 11.43 -11.18 3.19
CA ARG A 107 11.80 -11.53 1.82
C ARG A 107 11.56 -13.02 1.59
N ILE A 108 10.58 -13.35 0.76
CA ILE A 108 10.24 -14.70 0.37
C ILE A 108 10.86 -14.96 -1.02
N PRO A 109 11.67 -16.02 -1.19
CA PRO A 109 12.25 -16.31 -2.50
C PRO A 109 11.15 -16.57 -3.53
N ARG A 110 11.38 -16.09 -4.77
CA ARG A 110 10.42 -16.23 -5.87
C ARG A 110 10.06 -17.69 -6.14
N VAL A 111 11.03 -18.59 -6.05
CA VAL A 111 10.83 -20.03 -6.32
C VAL A 111 9.82 -20.63 -5.34
N ASP A 112 9.92 -20.33 -4.05
CA ASP A 112 9.01 -20.84 -3.03
C ASP A 112 7.58 -20.31 -3.20
N LEU A 113 7.42 -19.05 -3.63
CA LEU A 113 6.11 -18.47 -3.94
C LEU A 113 5.43 -19.13 -5.14
N LEU A 114 6.20 -19.45 -6.19
CA LEU A 114 5.66 -20.14 -7.35
C LEU A 114 5.32 -21.59 -7.02
N ASP A 115 6.18 -22.26 -6.25
CA ASP A 115 5.97 -23.64 -5.83
C ASP A 115 4.78 -23.79 -4.89
N ILE A 116 4.55 -22.85 -3.97
CA ILE A 116 3.36 -22.89 -3.11
C ILE A 116 2.09 -22.60 -3.92
N ALA A 117 2.11 -21.62 -4.83
CA ALA A 117 0.96 -21.32 -5.68
C ALA A 117 0.61 -22.51 -6.60
N ALA A 118 1.60 -23.24 -7.12
CA ALA A 118 1.38 -24.43 -7.92
C ALA A 118 0.78 -25.60 -7.11
N ARG A 119 1.11 -25.70 -5.81
CA ARG A 119 0.64 -26.78 -4.92
C ARG A 119 -0.72 -26.51 -4.28
N TYR A 120 -1.03 -25.24 -4.00
CA TYR A 120 -2.21 -24.81 -3.26
C TYR A 120 -3.04 -23.82 -4.10
N PRO A 121 -4.08 -24.28 -4.82
CA PRO A 121 -4.87 -23.43 -5.71
C PRO A 121 -5.54 -22.23 -5.03
N ALA A 122 -5.94 -22.37 -3.76
CA ALA A 122 -6.51 -21.27 -2.98
C ALA A 122 -5.50 -20.13 -2.77
N ILE A 123 -4.23 -20.46 -2.52
CA ILE A 123 -3.13 -19.50 -2.40
C ILE A 123 -2.86 -18.82 -3.74
N ALA A 124 -2.80 -19.59 -4.84
CA ALA A 124 -2.65 -19.01 -6.18
C ALA A 124 -3.78 -18.04 -6.53
N HIS A 125 -5.02 -18.41 -6.23
CA HIS A 125 -6.19 -17.55 -6.42
C HIS A 125 -6.09 -16.28 -5.57
N ALA A 126 -5.67 -16.40 -4.31
CA ALA A 126 -5.47 -15.25 -3.43
C ALA A 126 -4.38 -14.29 -3.93
N PHE A 127 -3.26 -14.81 -4.44
CA PHE A 127 -2.22 -14.00 -5.06
C PHE A 127 -2.72 -13.29 -6.32
N TRP A 128 -3.48 -13.99 -7.16
CA TRP A 128 -4.06 -13.37 -8.34
C TRP A 128 -5.03 -12.24 -7.96
N LEU A 129 -5.93 -12.48 -7.01
CA LEU A 129 -6.82 -11.44 -6.49
C LEU A 129 -6.05 -10.25 -5.92
N ASP A 130 -4.98 -10.46 -5.15
CA ASP A 130 -4.18 -9.35 -4.62
C ASP A 130 -3.60 -8.48 -5.74
N THR A 131 -3.09 -9.09 -6.82
CA THR A 131 -2.60 -8.34 -8.00
C THR A 131 -3.71 -7.59 -8.75
N LEU A 132 -4.94 -8.14 -8.80
CA LEU A 132 -6.09 -7.45 -9.38
C LEU A 132 -6.53 -6.24 -8.55
N VAL A 133 -6.47 -6.36 -7.22
CA VAL A 133 -6.78 -5.24 -6.33
C VAL A 133 -5.73 -4.14 -6.43
N ASP A 134 -4.45 -4.49 -6.53
CA ASP A 134 -3.39 -3.51 -6.83
C ASP A 134 -3.66 -2.76 -8.14
N GLY A 135 -4.16 -3.46 -9.17
CA GLY A 135 -4.60 -2.85 -10.43
C GLY A 135 -5.79 -1.92 -10.25
N SER A 136 -6.80 -2.33 -9.47
CA SER A 136 -7.98 -1.53 -9.14
C SER A 136 -7.61 -0.23 -8.42
N ILE A 137 -6.70 -0.30 -7.44
CA ILE A 137 -6.14 0.87 -6.75
C ILE A 137 -5.41 1.79 -7.74
N ALA A 138 -4.60 1.24 -8.66
CA ALA A 138 -3.90 2.04 -9.65
C ALA A 138 -4.86 2.78 -10.59
N TRP A 139 -5.98 2.17 -11.00
CA TRP A 139 -7.02 2.83 -11.80
C TRP A 139 -7.68 3.98 -11.04
N GLU A 140 -7.94 3.78 -9.74
CA GLU A 140 -8.50 4.84 -8.90
C GLU A 140 -7.52 6.02 -8.77
N TRP A 141 -6.22 5.76 -8.60
CA TRP A 141 -5.19 6.80 -8.60
C TRP A 141 -5.14 7.57 -9.93
N ILE A 142 -5.29 6.88 -11.08
CA ILE A 142 -5.38 7.52 -12.39
C ILE A 142 -6.61 8.44 -12.47
N ALA A 143 -7.78 7.97 -12.04
CA ALA A 143 -9.00 8.77 -12.03
C ALA A 143 -8.87 9.99 -11.09
N ASN A 144 -8.26 9.78 -9.92
CA ASN A 144 -7.98 10.81 -8.93
C ASN A 144 -7.14 11.95 -9.53
N ILE A 145 -6.01 11.62 -10.15
CA ILE A 145 -5.12 12.59 -10.77
C ILE A 145 -5.75 13.20 -12.04
N GLY A 146 -6.51 12.42 -12.80
CA GLY A 146 -7.05 12.84 -14.09
C GLY A 146 -8.27 13.76 -14.01
N ARG A 147 -9.10 13.63 -12.96
CA ARG A 147 -10.44 14.26 -12.94
C ARG A 147 -10.82 14.95 -11.63
N ARG A 148 -10.26 14.58 -10.48
CA ARG A 148 -10.56 15.26 -9.21
C ARG A 148 -9.75 16.56 -9.09
N ASP A 149 -10.30 17.55 -8.37
CA ASP A 149 -9.56 18.76 -8.05
C ASP A 149 -8.48 18.50 -6.98
N ALA A 150 -7.63 19.50 -6.70
CA ALA A 150 -6.50 19.33 -5.78
C ALA A 150 -6.91 19.00 -4.34
N LEU A 151 -8.04 19.53 -3.85
CA LEU A 151 -8.52 19.29 -2.50
C LEU A 151 -9.07 17.86 -2.39
N MET A 152 -9.91 17.47 -3.35
CA MET A 152 -10.47 16.12 -3.47
C MET A 152 -9.38 15.07 -3.57
N ARG A 153 -8.33 15.31 -4.38
CA ARG A 153 -7.19 14.40 -4.53
C ARG A 153 -6.51 14.08 -3.20
N LEU A 154 -6.26 15.12 -2.41
CA LEU A 154 -5.62 15.00 -1.10
C LEU A 154 -6.53 14.29 -0.11
N ALA A 155 -7.80 14.71 -0.03
CA ALA A 155 -8.77 14.09 0.85
C ALA A 155 -8.97 12.60 0.52
N HIS A 156 -8.98 12.23 -0.77
CA HIS A 156 -9.08 10.85 -1.22
C HIS A 156 -7.88 10.01 -0.81
N LEU A 157 -6.65 10.52 -0.96
CA LEU A 157 -5.44 9.82 -0.50
C LEU A 157 -5.47 9.55 1.01
N LEU A 158 -5.92 10.52 1.80
CA LEU A 158 -6.05 10.37 3.25
C LEU A 158 -7.11 9.32 3.62
N CYS A 159 -8.28 9.36 2.97
CA CYS A 159 -9.33 8.36 3.16
C CYS A 159 -8.87 6.94 2.79
N GLU A 160 -8.19 6.78 1.65
CA GLU A 160 -7.65 5.48 1.23
C GLU A 160 -6.66 4.95 2.27
N CYS A 161 -5.72 5.78 2.73
CA CYS A 161 -4.71 5.37 3.68
C CYS A 161 -5.33 4.96 5.02
N ALA A 162 -6.27 5.75 5.53
CA ALA A 162 -6.98 5.42 6.77
C ALA A 162 -7.70 4.07 6.68
N VAL A 163 -8.46 3.84 5.62
CA VAL A 163 -9.18 2.57 5.41
C VAL A 163 -8.23 1.38 5.29
N ARG A 164 -7.10 1.54 4.59
CA ARG A 164 -6.10 0.47 4.45
C ARG A 164 -5.37 0.17 5.76
N LEU A 165 -5.14 1.18 6.59
CA LEU A 165 -4.51 1.01 7.91
C LEU A 165 -5.46 0.40 8.94
N GLU A 166 -6.76 0.73 8.92
CA GLU A 166 -7.78 0.09 9.77
C GLU A 166 -7.85 -1.43 9.56
N VAL A 167 -7.64 -1.89 8.32
CA VAL A 167 -7.65 -3.32 7.99
C VAL A 167 -6.48 -4.09 8.62
N VAL A 168 -5.37 -3.40 8.88
CA VAL A 168 -4.09 -3.97 9.28
C VAL A 168 -3.81 -3.78 10.78
N ASN A 169 -4.24 -2.66 11.34
CA ASN A 169 -4.03 -2.29 12.74
C ASN A 169 -5.28 -2.63 13.56
N ASP A 170 -5.36 -3.88 14.04
CA ASP A 170 -6.51 -4.37 14.82
C ASP A 170 -6.57 -3.75 16.24
N GLU A 171 -5.52 -3.05 16.74
CA GLU A 171 -5.42 -2.72 18.18
C GLU A 171 -4.80 -1.37 18.60
N SER A 172 -4.36 -0.49 17.69
CA SER A 172 -3.72 0.79 18.10
C SER A 172 -4.49 2.01 17.61
N GLY A 173 -5.29 2.61 18.52
CA GLY A 173 -6.12 3.79 18.30
C GLY A 173 -5.39 5.13 18.04
N ASP A 174 -4.09 5.11 17.74
CA ASP A 174 -3.35 6.25 17.21
C ASP A 174 -3.11 6.03 15.70
N CYS A 175 -4.12 6.35 14.89
CA CYS A 175 -3.98 6.37 13.43
C CYS A 175 -3.22 7.62 12.99
N ASP A 176 -1.89 7.60 13.14
CA ASP A 176 -1.02 8.50 12.39
C ASP A 176 -1.13 8.14 10.89
N THR A 177 -1.95 8.89 10.15
CA THR A 177 -2.49 8.37 8.87
C THR A 177 -1.50 8.40 7.71
N LEU A 178 -0.52 9.30 7.70
CA LEU A 178 0.32 9.47 6.50
C LEU A 178 1.68 10.10 6.81
N PRO A 179 2.78 9.32 6.87
CA PRO A 179 4.12 9.84 7.15
C PRO A 179 4.82 10.37 5.88
N MET A 180 4.11 11.15 5.06
CA MET A 180 4.64 11.70 3.81
C MET A 180 4.97 13.19 3.94
N THR A 181 6.05 13.64 3.30
CA THR A 181 6.33 15.07 3.13
C THR A 181 5.37 15.69 2.11
N GLN A 182 5.27 17.02 2.12
CA GLN A 182 4.50 17.74 1.09
C GLN A 182 5.04 17.53 -0.33
N GLU A 183 6.34 17.29 -0.46
CA GLU A 183 6.97 16.91 -1.73
C GLU A 183 6.48 15.53 -2.19
N GLN A 184 6.53 14.53 -1.32
CA GLN A 184 6.05 13.18 -1.64
C GLN A 184 4.55 13.16 -1.93
N ILE A 185 3.74 13.91 -1.19
CA ILE A 185 2.30 14.07 -1.49
C ILE A 185 2.12 14.76 -2.85
N GLY A 186 2.96 15.75 -3.17
CA GLY A 186 2.98 16.40 -4.47
C GLY A 186 3.25 15.42 -5.61
N ASP A 187 4.27 14.58 -5.45
CA ASP A 187 4.64 13.53 -6.41
C ASP A 187 3.59 12.43 -6.52
N ALA A 188 2.77 12.21 -5.49
CA ALA A 188 1.66 11.26 -5.54
C ALA A 188 0.45 11.84 -6.28
N LEU A 189 0.18 13.14 -6.14
CA LEU A 189 -1.07 13.76 -6.59
C LEU A 189 -0.93 14.64 -7.85
N GLY A 190 0.30 14.77 -8.37
CA GLY A 190 0.61 15.69 -9.47
C GLY A 190 0.46 17.16 -9.06
N LEU A 191 0.85 17.49 -7.82
CA LEU A 191 0.71 18.83 -7.23
C LEU A 191 2.09 19.37 -6.81
N THR A 192 2.24 20.68 -6.76
CA THR A 192 3.44 21.28 -6.17
C THR A 192 3.36 21.21 -4.63
N PRO A 193 4.49 21.18 -3.90
CA PRO A 193 4.49 21.20 -2.43
C PRO A 193 3.73 22.40 -1.84
N VAL A 194 3.80 23.56 -2.51
CA VAL A 194 3.06 24.78 -2.13
C VAL A 194 1.56 24.58 -2.28
N HIS A 195 1.12 23.91 -3.35
CA HIS A 195 -0.30 23.60 -3.55
C HIS A 195 -0.79 22.58 -2.52
N VAL A 196 -0.01 21.55 -2.23
CA VAL A 196 -0.29 20.59 -1.15
C VAL A 196 -0.44 21.31 0.20
N ASN A 197 0.48 22.21 0.54
CA ASN A 197 0.39 22.98 1.78
C ASN A 197 -0.91 23.79 1.87
N ARG A 198 -1.35 24.40 0.76
CA ARG A 198 -2.61 25.13 0.68
C ARG A 198 -3.81 24.21 0.94
N MET A 199 -3.84 23.03 0.33
CA MET A 199 -4.94 22.08 0.50
C MET A 199 -4.99 21.53 1.94
N LEU A 200 -3.83 21.20 2.52
CA LEU A 200 -3.74 20.80 3.93
C LEU A 200 -4.32 21.88 4.87
N LYS A 201 -3.97 23.16 4.65
CA LYS A 201 -4.52 24.27 5.44
C LYS A 201 -6.03 24.44 5.28
N LEU A 202 -6.60 24.15 4.11
CA LEU A 202 -8.05 24.18 3.92
C LEU A 202 -8.73 23.07 4.73
N LEU A 203 -8.22 21.84 4.66
CA LEU A 203 -8.75 20.72 5.45
C LEU A 203 -8.60 20.95 6.97
N GLU A 204 -7.52 21.59 7.43
CA GLU A 204 -7.35 21.98 8.84
C GLU A 204 -8.32 23.08 9.27
N ARG A 205 -8.49 24.11 8.43
CA ARG A 205 -9.44 25.21 8.70
C ARG A 205 -10.86 24.70 8.83
N ASP A 206 -11.21 23.70 8.03
CA ASP A 206 -12.53 23.07 8.03
C ASP A 206 -12.63 21.95 9.09
N GLU A 207 -11.65 21.85 10.00
CA GLU A 207 -11.57 20.90 11.12
C GLU A 207 -11.66 19.43 10.71
N LEU A 208 -11.33 19.11 9.46
CA LEU A 208 -11.37 17.73 8.95
C LEU A 208 -10.12 16.94 9.33
N ILE A 209 -8.99 17.62 9.46
CA ILE A 209 -7.71 17.04 9.84
C ILE A 209 -6.96 17.91 10.86
N ALA A 210 -6.04 17.29 11.59
CA ALA A 210 -5.00 17.98 12.34
C ALA A 210 -3.62 17.50 11.91
N ARG A 211 -2.62 18.38 11.87
CA ARG A 211 -1.21 18.00 11.65
C ARG A 211 -0.47 17.88 12.98
N ARG A 212 0.22 16.75 13.18
CA ARG A 212 1.10 16.50 14.34
C ARG A 212 2.49 16.13 13.83
N ALA A 213 3.45 17.04 13.91
CA ALA A 213 4.79 16.85 13.35
C ALA A 213 4.77 16.40 11.87
N ARG A 214 5.07 15.13 11.59
CA ARG A 214 5.09 14.54 10.23
C ARG A 214 3.85 13.70 9.92
N THR A 215 2.84 13.70 10.79
CA THR A 215 1.64 12.88 10.66
C THR A 215 0.40 13.76 10.50
N ILE A 216 -0.58 13.20 9.80
CA ILE A 216 -1.91 13.79 9.62
C ILE A 216 -2.86 12.92 10.42
N VAL A 217 -3.73 13.54 11.22
CA VAL A 217 -4.78 12.87 11.98
C VAL A 217 -6.11 13.31 11.38
N ILE A 218 -6.97 12.34 11.06
CA ILE A 218 -8.33 12.61 10.59
C ILE A 218 -9.21 12.87 11.80
N LEU A 219 -9.87 14.03 11.82
CA LEU A 219 -10.77 14.45 12.91
C LEU A 219 -12.22 14.11 12.59
N ASP A 220 -12.63 14.31 11.34
CA ASP A 220 -13.96 13.97 10.83
C ASP A 220 -13.85 13.11 9.56
N ALA A 221 -13.88 11.79 9.74
CA ALA A 221 -13.78 10.84 8.64
C ALA A 221 -15.00 10.87 7.71
N ALA A 222 -16.19 11.18 8.23
CA ALA A 222 -17.42 11.20 7.42
C ALA A 222 -17.41 12.38 6.45
N GLN A 223 -17.11 13.58 6.97
CA GLN A 223 -17.04 14.78 6.16
C GLN A 223 -15.83 14.75 5.21
N LEU A 224 -14.69 14.21 5.63
CA LEU A 224 -13.52 14.05 4.74
C LEU A 224 -13.83 13.12 3.56
N ARG A 225 -14.57 12.03 3.78
CA ARG A 225 -15.04 11.13 2.69
C ARG A 225 -15.98 11.85 1.73
N SER A 226 -16.88 12.70 2.24
CA SER A 226 -17.76 13.51 1.40
C SER A 226 -16.97 14.50 0.55
N VAL A 227 -15.96 15.17 1.11
CA VAL A 227 -15.09 16.09 0.36
C VAL A 227 -14.28 15.32 -0.69
N ALA A 228 -13.83 14.11 -0.38
CA ALA A 228 -13.03 13.28 -1.26
C ALA A 228 -13.81 12.64 -2.42
N ASP A 229 -15.14 12.62 -2.37
CA ASP A 229 -15.98 11.72 -3.17
C ASP A 229 -15.45 10.27 -3.09
N PHE A 230 -15.17 9.83 -1.86
CA PHE A 230 -14.45 8.59 -1.60
C PHE A 230 -15.40 7.39 -1.49
N GLN A 231 -15.14 6.37 -2.31
CA GLN A 231 -15.82 5.08 -2.25
C GLN A 231 -14.78 3.96 -2.18
N SER A 232 -14.80 3.14 -1.13
CA SER A 232 -13.79 2.09 -0.92
C SER A 232 -13.99 0.82 -1.75
N ALA A 233 -14.92 0.80 -2.71
CA ALA A 233 -15.28 -0.41 -3.45
C ALA A 233 -14.10 -1.01 -4.22
N TYR A 234 -13.23 -0.16 -4.78
CA TYR A 234 -12.02 -0.56 -5.51
C TYR A 234 -10.97 -1.24 -4.61
N LEU A 235 -11.07 -1.13 -3.29
CA LEU A 235 -10.19 -1.79 -2.33
C LEU A 235 -10.55 -3.26 -2.09
N HIS A 236 -11.75 -3.70 -2.52
CA HIS A 236 -12.22 -5.08 -2.43
C HIS A 236 -11.97 -5.71 -1.05
N LEU A 237 -12.40 -5.02 0.01
CA LEU A 237 -12.04 -5.38 1.39
C LEU A 237 -12.76 -6.61 1.94
N ASN A 238 -13.90 -7.01 1.36
CA ASN A 238 -14.71 -8.13 1.81
C ASN A 238 -15.34 -8.87 0.61
N LEU A 239 -14.54 -9.61 -0.17
CA LEU A 239 -15.06 -10.38 -1.32
C LEU A 239 -15.77 -11.68 -0.93
N LEU A 240 -15.78 -12.04 0.35
CA LEU A 240 -16.38 -13.28 0.84
C LEU A 240 -17.79 -13.13 1.39
N ASN A 241 -18.34 -11.91 1.41
CA ASN A 241 -19.65 -11.60 1.98
C ASN A 241 -20.83 -11.74 0.98
N ASP A 242 -20.62 -12.48 -0.12
CA ASP A 242 -21.66 -12.80 -1.11
C ASP A 242 -22.41 -14.09 -0.76
#